data_AF-A0A7X7EZN8-F1
#
_entry.id   AF-A0A7X7EZN8-F1
#
_cell.length_a   1.000
_cell.length_b   1.000
_cell.length_c   1.000
_cell.angle_alpha   90.00
_cell.angle_beta   90.00
_cell.angle_gamma   90.00
#
_symmetry.space_group_name_H-M   'P 1'
#
loop_
_entity.id
_entity.type
_entity.pdbx_description
1 polymer ?
#
loop_
_entity_poly.entity_id
_entity_poly.type
_entity_poly.pdbx_seq_one_letter_code
_entity_poly.pdbx_strand_id
1 'polypeptide(L)'
;MQFGLSTLLWLFVVVACALGTFGPWGLLLLAFLLVQMPMFRTLGTRHAVVTFWLAICFQFSFGSPEYFGTFATYSCWSTLRQIGAAMNQYHDDHGSYPPAYVVDSRGQPLYSWRVLLLPYLNEQALHSRIRLDRSWDSPDNRSLPTPRVFQCDWTVRTEGSSATTHYVAVTGPETMWPGKDAIRREDIHDGLSRTVMVVEIKGSDIHWMEPRDLKLADVLAKDRGRSRVPSSCHSTGSRPGFWYREAPTSGHILLADGEVVYPLPPPTREELAALSSVNDGIPLDPAELGRRKRIERELDWSRVVGCPLFFLSLIVLVSRGSTNTSARPIDPCILRERRASNGSPVSRH
;
A
#
# COMPACT_ATOMS: atom_id res chain seq x y z
N MET A 1 -43.12 8.60 13.01
CA MET A 1 -42.70 8.33 11.61
C MET A 1 -42.58 6.82 11.45
N GLN A 2 -43.48 6.18 10.69
CA GLN A 2 -43.35 4.76 10.38
C GLN A 2 -42.61 4.64 9.05
N PHE A 3 -41.34 4.23 9.11
CA PHE A 3 -40.59 3.90 7.89
C PHE A 3 -41.02 2.51 7.43
N GLY A 4 -41.45 2.37 6.17
CA GLY A 4 -41.73 1.06 5.60
C GLY A 4 -40.46 0.21 5.59
N LEU A 5 -40.58 -1.10 5.83
CA LEU A 5 -39.47 -2.06 5.76
C LEU A 5 -38.68 -1.92 4.45
N SER A 6 -39.38 -1.62 3.37
CA SER A 6 -38.78 -1.39 2.05
C SER A 6 -37.86 -0.16 2.00
N THR A 7 -38.19 0.93 2.70
CA THR A 7 -37.34 2.13 2.79
C THR A 7 -36.06 1.85 3.57
N LEU A 8 -36.15 1.07 4.64
CA LEU A 8 -34.99 0.64 5.43
C LEU A 8 -34.05 -0.23 4.59
N LEU A 9 -34.60 -1.19 3.83
CA LEU A 9 -33.80 -2.05 2.94
C LEU A 9 -33.04 -1.23 1.88
N TRP A 10 -33.68 -0.25 1.24
CA TRP A 10 -33.01 0.61 0.27
C TRP A 10 -31.96 1.53 0.90
N LEU A 11 -32.18 2.00 2.13
CA LEU A 11 -31.17 2.75 2.88
C LEU A 11 -29.91 1.89 3.10
N PHE A 12 -30.06 0.64 3.50
CA PHE A 12 -28.95 -0.30 3.63
C PHE A 12 -28.22 -0.53 2.31
N VAL A 13 -28.95 -0.69 1.20
CA VAL A 13 -28.35 -0.85 -0.13
C VAL A 13 -27.55 0.39 -0.54
N VAL A 14 -28.09 1.60 -0.36
CA VAL A 14 -27.39 2.85 -0.70
C VAL A 14 -26.14 3.02 0.15
N VAL A 15 -26.22 2.73 1.46
CA VAL A 15 -25.05 2.79 2.38
C VAL A 15 -24.00 1.74 1.99
N ALA A 16 -24.41 0.51 1.69
CA ALA A 16 -23.51 -0.55 1.25
C ALA A 16 -22.82 -0.21 -0.08
N CYS A 17 -23.56 0.33 -1.06
CA CYS A 17 -22.99 0.79 -2.33
C CYS A 17 -22.07 2.00 -2.13
N ALA A 18 -22.40 2.93 -1.24
CA ALA A 18 -21.56 4.08 -0.92
C ALA A 18 -20.21 3.65 -0.32
N LEU A 19 -20.26 2.77 0.68
CA LEU A 19 -19.08 2.22 1.33
C LEU A 19 -18.25 1.35 0.38
N GLY A 20 -18.90 0.50 -0.40
CA GLY A 20 -18.22 -0.40 -1.35
C GLY A 20 -17.54 0.34 -2.51
N THR A 21 -18.09 1.48 -2.93
CA THR A 21 -17.61 2.23 -4.10
C THR A 21 -16.62 3.34 -3.73
N PHE A 22 -16.90 4.07 -2.65
CA PHE A 22 -16.17 5.28 -2.27
C PHE A 22 -15.47 5.17 -0.91
N GLY A 23 -15.55 4.01 -0.24
CA GLY A 23 -15.02 3.83 1.11
C GLY A 23 -15.70 4.75 2.13
N PRO A 24 -15.00 5.18 3.20
CA PRO A 24 -15.55 6.07 4.22
C PRO A 24 -16.09 7.40 3.67
N TRP A 25 -15.50 7.90 2.58
CA TRP A 25 -15.95 9.12 1.90
C TRP A 25 -17.34 8.98 1.29
N GLY A 26 -17.78 7.76 0.98
CA GLY A 26 -19.13 7.49 0.49
C GLY A 26 -20.23 7.89 1.47
N LEU A 27 -19.97 7.79 2.77
CA LEU A 27 -20.94 8.23 3.80
C LEU A 27 -21.05 9.75 3.86
N LEU A 28 -19.93 10.47 3.67
CA LEU A 28 -19.92 11.93 3.61
C LEU A 28 -20.63 12.43 2.35
N LEU A 29 -20.39 11.77 1.20
CA LEU A 29 -21.11 12.03 -0.04
C LEU A 29 -22.61 11.79 0.13
N LEU A 30 -23.00 10.68 0.75
CA LEU A 30 -24.41 10.36 1.02
C LEU A 30 -25.06 11.37 1.98
N ALA A 31 -24.38 11.75 3.06
CA ALA A 31 -24.89 12.75 4.00
C ALA A 31 -25.06 14.11 3.33
N PHE A 32 -24.07 14.55 2.55
CA PHE A 32 -24.14 15.78 1.77
C PHE A 32 -25.32 15.75 0.79
N LEU A 33 -25.49 14.65 0.06
CA LEU A 33 -26.62 14.42 -0.85
C LEU A 33 -27.96 14.53 -0.11
N LEU A 34 -28.09 13.88 1.04
CA LEU A 34 -29.33 13.88 1.84
C LEU A 34 -29.65 15.26 2.44
N VAL A 35 -28.64 16.04 2.84
CA VAL A 35 -28.84 17.41 3.37
C VAL A 35 -29.38 18.36 2.31
N GLN A 36 -28.96 18.18 1.06
CA GLN A 36 -29.40 19.03 -0.06
C GLN A 36 -30.79 18.63 -0.58
N MET A 37 -31.30 17.44 -0.23
CA MET A 37 -32.61 16.93 -0.67
C MET A 37 -33.83 17.85 -0.48
N PRO A 38 -34.00 18.54 0.67
CA PRO A 38 -35.14 19.44 0.87
C PRO A 38 -35.07 20.67 -0.05
N MET A 39 -33.87 21.16 -0.34
CA MET A 39 -33.61 22.29 -1.23
C MET A 39 -34.00 21.98 -2.68
N PHE A 40 -33.93 20.71 -3.09
CA PHE A 40 -34.28 20.26 -4.45
C PHE A 40 -35.78 20.03 -4.67
N ARG A 41 -36.59 19.99 -3.60
CA ARG A 41 -38.06 19.82 -3.71
C ARG A 41 -38.79 21.13 -4.01
N THR A 42 -38.14 22.27 -3.78
CA THR A 42 -38.74 23.61 -3.87
C THR A 42 -38.40 24.37 -5.15
N LEU A 43 -37.35 23.97 -5.88
CA LEU A 43 -36.92 24.62 -7.12
C LEU A 43 -37.24 23.77 -8.36
N GLY A 44 -38.02 24.32 -9.29
CA GLY A 44 -38.44 23.70 -10.56
C GLY A 44 -37.32 23.46 -11.58
N THR A 45 -36.13 23.06 -11.16
CA THR A 45 -34.91 22.97 -11.98
C THR A 45 -34.31 21.57 -11.94
N ARG A 46 -35.04 20.59 -12.50
CA ARG A 46 -34.54 19.22 -12.71
C ARG A 46 -33.23 19.20 -13.51
N HIS A 47 -33.04 20.17 -14.41
CA HIS A 47 -31.84 20.33 -15.22
C HIS A 47 -30.64 20.87 -14.43
N ALA A 48 -30.84 21.82 -13.51
CA ALA A 48 -29.75 22.39 -12.71
C ALA A 48 -29.07 21.35 -11.81
N VAL A 49 -29.85 20.38 -11.33
CA VAL A 49 -29.37 19.24 -10.53
C VAL A 49 -28.48 18.34 -11.37
N VAL A 50 -28.93 17.93 -12.57
CA VAL A 50 -28.15 17.08 -13.48
C VAL A 50 -26.86 17.78 -13.89
N THR A 51 -26.89 19.07 -14.23
CA THR A 51 -25.69 19.83 -14.61
C THR A 51 -24.71 20.02 -13.45
N PHE A 52 -25.21 20.22 -12.22
CA PHE A 52 -24.37 20.33 -11.03
C PHE A 52 -23.67 19.00 -10.71
N TRP A 53 -24.38 17.87 -10.82
CA TRP A 53 -23.79 16.54 -10.63
C TRP A 53 -22.82 16.16 -11.74
N LEU A 54 -23.11 16.50 -13.00
CA LEU A 54 -22.16 16.31 -14.11
C LEU A 54 -20.90 17.17 -13.90
N ALA A 55 -21.04 18.41 -13.40
CA ALA A 55 -19.90 19.27 -13.08
C ALA A 55 -19.05 18.70 -11.93
N ILE A 56 -19.67 18.17 -10.86
CA ILE A 56 -18.95 17.49 -9.78
C ILE A 56 -18.26 16.21 -10.28
N CYS A 57 -18.96 15.36 -11.03
CA CYS A 57 -18.37 14.16 -11.62
C CYS A 57 -17.21 14.48 -12.57
N PHE A 58 -17.33 15.56 -13.35
CA PHE A 58 -16.25 16.08 -14.19
C PHE A 58 -15.07 16.57 -13.32
N GLN A 59 -15.33 17.32 -12.27
CA GLN A 59 -14.30 17.86 -11.37
C GLN A 59 -13.54 16.75 -10.61
N PHE A 60 -14.21 15.67 -10.20
CA PHE A 60 -13.57 14.47 -9.62
C PHE A 60 -12.88 13.57 -10.65
N SER A 61 -13.26 13.64 -11.93
CA SER A 61 -12.60 12.88 -13.00
C SER A 61 -11.29 13.54 -13.49
N PHE A 62 -11.14 14.85 -13.30
CA PHE A 62 -9.99 15.62 -13.82
C PHE A 62 -9.06 16.21 -12.74
N GLY A 63 -9.39 16.12 -11.45
CA GLY A 63 -8.73 16.90 -10.40
C GLY A 63 -8.20 16.12 -9.22
N SER A 64 -7.12 15.36 -9.39
CA SER A 64 -6.10 15.32 -8.34
C SER A 64 -4.77 15.67 -8.99
N PRO A 65 -4.16 16.81 -8.64
CA PRO A 65 -2.85 17.18 -9.13
C PRO A 65 -1.86 16.02 -8.89
N GLU A 66 -1.19 15.55 -9.95
CA GLU A 66 -0.09 14.59 -9.92
C GLU A 66 1.14 15.19 -9.22
N TYR A 67 1.10 15.35 -7.90
CA TYR A 67 2.19 16.04 -7.19
C TYR A 67 2.88 15.12 -6.19
N PHE A 68 4.19 15.01 -6.42
CA PHE A 68 5.25 14.45 -5.56
C PHE A 68 5.34 12.91 -5.43
N GLY A 69 5.76 12.23 -6.50
CA GLY A 69 6.24 10.84 -6.43
C GLY A 69 7.72 10.64 -6.79
N THR A 70 8.34 11.58 -7.50
CA THR A 70 9.69 11.37 -8.06
C THR A 70 10.82 11.56 -7.05
N PHE A 71 10.76 12.52 -6.13
CA PHE A 71 11.83 12.76 -5.16
C PHE A 71 11.98 11.66 -4.09
N ALA A 72 10.89 10.93 -3.82
CA ALA A 72 10.79 9.90 -2.78
C ALA A 72 11.63 8.65 -3.05
N THR A 73 11.66 8.22 -4.31
CA THR A 73 12.38 7.00 -4.73
C THR A 73 13.89 7.22 -4.73
N TYR A 74 14.35 8.44 -5.02
CA TYR A 74 15.77 8.76 -5.14
C TYR A 74 16.56 8.61 -3.83
N SER A 75 15.97 8.94 -2.67
CA SER A 75 16.70 8.83 -1.40
C SER A 75 16.98 7.37 -1.06
N CYS A 76 15.98 6.50 -1.15
CA CYS A 76 16.12 5.08 -0.83
C CYS A 76 17.01 4.35 -1.85
N TRP A 77 16.96 4.76 -3.12
CA TRP A 77 17.91 4.35 -4.15
C TRP A 77 19.35 4.76 -3.81
N SER A 78 19.56 6.01 -3.39
CA SER A 78 20.89 6.51 -3.02
C SER A 78 21.48 5.78 -1.83
N THR A 79 20.66 5.47 -0.81
CA THR A 79 21.11 4.69 0.35
C THR A 79 21.56 3.29 -0.05
N LEU A 80 20.83 2.59 -0.94
CA LEU A 80 21.28 1.29 -1.46
C LEU A 80 22.60 1.39 -2.23
N ARG A 81 22.83 2.46 -3.00
CA ARG A 81 24.13 2.66 -3.65
C ARG A 81 25.26 2.86 -2.65
N GLN A 82 25.00 3.56 -1.55
CA GLN A 82 25.98 3.69 -0.47
C GLN A 82 26.28 2.34 0.18
N ILE A 83 25.26 1.51 0.43
CA ILE A 83 25.43 0.13 0.91
C ILE A 83 26.27 -0.69 -0.08
N GLY A 84 25.99 -0.63 -1.38
CA GLY A 84 26.77 -1.35 -2.41
C GLY A 84 28.24 -0.91 -2.47
N ALA A 85 28.50 0.40 -2.36
CA ALA A 85 29.86 0.91 -2.27
C ALA A 85 30.57 0.39 -1.00
N ALA A 86 29.90 0.39 0.14
CA ALA A 86 30.43 -0.13 1.40
C ALA A 86 30.72 -1.64 1.33
N MET A 87 29.87 -2.43 0.68
CA MET A 87 30.09 -3.87 0.45
C MET A 87 31.34 -4.12 -0.38
N ASN A 88 31.55 -3.34 -1.44
CA ASN A 88 32.74 -3.45 -2.28
C ASN A 88 34.00 -3.04 -1.53
N GLN A 89 33.96 -1.96 -0.74
CA GLN A 89 35.09 -1.58 0.09
C GLN A 89 35.41 -2.63 1.16
N TYR A 90 34.39 -3.20 1.81
CA TYR A 90 34.58 -4.32 2.74
C TYR A 90 35.28 -5.51 2.05
N HIS A 91 34.84 -5.86 0.84
CA HIS A 91 35.46 -6.91 0.04
C HIS A 91 36.92 -6.60 -0.29
N ASP A 92 37.24 -5.36 -0.68
CA ASP A 92 38.61 -4.98 -1.01
C ASP A 92 39.54 -5.07 0.22
N ASP A 93 39.03 -4.78 1.41
CA ASP A 93 39.78 -4.85 2.67
C ASP A 93 39.91 -6.28 3.23
N HIS A 94 38.89 -7.13 3.06
CA HIS A 94 38.78 -8.45 3.70
C HIS A 94 38.92 -9.63 2.72
N GLY A 95 38.98 -9.37 1.41
CA GLY A 95 39.06 -10.38 0.34
C GLY A 95 37.77 -11.18 0.12
N SER A 96 36.68 -10.82 0.78
CA SER A 96 35.36 -11.47 0.66
C SER A 96 34.25 -10.49 1.07
N TYR A 97 33.04 -10.70 0.57
CA TYR A 97 31.86 -9.98 1.05
C TYR A 97 31.54 -10.39 2.50
N PRO A 98 30.87 -9.53 3.29
CA PRO A 98 30.55 -9.88 4.67
C PRO A 98 29.66 -11.14 4.71
N PRO A 99 29.83 -12.03 5.70
CA PRO A 99 28.88 -13.11 5.93
C PRO A 99 27.54 -12.52 6.37
N ALA A 100 26.43 -13.26 6.20
CA ALA A 100 25.10 -12.78 6.58
C ALA A 100 25.01 -12.43 8.08
N TYR A 101 25.74 -13.19 8.91
CA TYR A 101 25.90 -12.92 10.33
C TYR A 101 27.25 -13.42 10.85
N VAL A 102 27.72 -12.79 11.92
CA VAL A 102 28.91 -13.22 12.67
C VAL A 102 28.50 -14.16 13.80
N VAL A 103 29.31 -15.17 14.06
CA VAL A 103 29.12 -16.13 15.15
C VAL A 103 30.22 -16.03 16.20
N ASP A 104 29.94 -16.44 17.43
CA ASP A 104 30.94 -16.61 18.49
C ASP A 104 31.76 -17.90 18.31
N SER A 105 32.70 -18.15 19.23
CA SER A 105 33.53 -19.36 19.25
C SER A 105 32.74 -20.66 19.45
N ARG A 106 31.48 -20.58 19.87
CA ARG A 106 30.54 -21.70 20.04
C ARG A 106 29.59 -21.83 18.86
N GLY A 107 29.71 -20.99 17.84
CA GLY A 107 28.84 -20.96 16.67
C GLY A 107 27.49 -20.26 16.90
N GLN A 108 27.31 -19.54 18.01
CA GLN A 108 26.08 -18.76 18.23
C GLN A 108 26.11 -17.45 17.44
N PRO A 109 25.05 -17.11 16.69
CA PRO A 109 24.96 -15.85 15.98
C PRO A 109 24.96 -14.65 16.94
N LEU A 110 25.83 -13.68 16.66
CA LEU A 110 25.98 -12.46 17.46
C LEU A 110 25.24 -11.28 16.82
N TYR A 111 25.56 -10.94 15.58
CA TYR A 111 24.99 -9.79 14.86
C TYR A 111 25.09 -9.96 13.34
N SER A 112 24.32 -9.15 12.61
CA SER A 112 24.26 -9.19 11.13
C SER A 112 25.43 -8.51 10.43
N TRP A 113 25.54 -8.77 9.12
CA TRP A 113 26.44 -8.08 8.18
C TRP A 113 26.37 -6.54 8.26
N ARG A 114 25.23 -5.98 8.66
CA ARG A 114 25.03 -4.52 8.75
C ARG A 114 25.98 -3.87 9.76
N VAL A 115 26.30 -4.57 10.85
CA VAL A 115 27.27 -4.08 11.84
C VAL A 115 28.66 -3.96 11.23
N LEU A 116 29.06 -4.94 10.42
CA LEU A 116 30.37 -4.96 9.74
C LEU A 116 30.54 -3.81 8.75
N LEU A 117 29.45 -3.31 8.16
CA LEU A 117 29.49 -2.20 7.21
C LEU A 117 29.52 -0.80 7.83
N LEU A 118 29.21 -0.64 9.12
CA LEU A 118 29.15 0.69 9.75
C LEU A 118 30.42 1.52 9.54
N PRO A 119 31.65 0.96 9.64
CA PRO A 119 32.87 1.73 9.38
C PRO A 119 33.01 2.25 7.95
N TYR A 120 32.29 1.66 7.00
CA TYR A 120 32.28 2.02 5.58
C TYR A 120 31.13 2.97 5.22
N LEU A 121 30.18 3.17 6.14
CA LEU A 121 28.99 3.98 5.98
C LEU A 121 29.05 5.29 6.79
N ASN A 122 30.24 5.71 7.20
CA ASN A 122 30.48 6.87 8.08
C ASN A 122 29.79 6.78 9.46
N GLU A 123 29.58 5.56 9.95
CA GLU A 123 28.96 5.27 11.25
C GLU A 123 29.99 4.73 12.26
N GLN A 124 31.26 5.17 12.18
CA GLN A 124 32.34 4.71 13.06
C GLN A 124 32.04 4.99 14.54
N ALA A 125 31.42 6.13 14.85
CA ALA A 125 31.06 6.50 16.22
C ALA A 125 29.97 5.60 16.81
N LEU A 126 29.06 5.09 15.97
CA LEU A 126 28.08 4.08 16.39
C LEU A 126 28.77 2.72 16.55
N HIS A 127 29.59 2.33 15.57
CA HIS A 127 30.32 1.07 15.59
C HIS A 127 31.19 0.90 16.84
N SER A 128 31.90 1.96 17.26
CA SER A 128 32.76 1.92 18.46
C SER A 128 32.00 1.71 19.78
N ARG A 129 30.67 1.89 19.78
CA ARG A 129 29.81 1.67 20.94
C ARG A 129 29.25 0.25 21.02
N ILE A 130 29.33 -0.52 19.94
CA ILE A 130 28.77 -1.88 19.87
C ILE A 130 29.73 -2.85 20.57
N ARG A 131 29.17 -3.71 21.42
CA ARG A 131 29.88 -4.83 22.02
C ARG A 131 29.87 -6.01 21.05
N LEU A 132 30.91 -6.09 20.22
CA LEU A 132 31.09 -7.14 19.19
C LEU A 132 31.34 -8.53 19.79
N ASP A 133 31.64 -8.64 21.10
CA ASP A 133 31.74 -9.91 21.82
C ASP A 133 30.38 -10.42 22.35
N ARG A 134 29.28 -9.71 22.05
CA ARG A 134 27.95 -9.95 22.62
C ARG A 134 26.88 -10.04 21.52
N SER A 135 25.80 -10.75 21.84
CA SER A 135 24.61 -10.78 20.99
C SER A 135 24.02 -9.39 20.81
N TRP A 136 23.40 -9.16 19.65
CA TRP A 136 22.71 -7.92 19.29
C TRP A 136 21.63 -7.50 20.28
N ASP A 137 20.97 -8.45 20.93
CA ASP A 137 19.87 -8.25 21.88
C ASP A 137 20.33 -8.15 23.34
N SER A 138 21.64 -8.23 23.59
CA SER A 138 22.22 -8.03 24.91
C SER A 138 21.84 -6.65 25.47
N PRO A 139 21.78 -6.49 26.81
CA PRO A 139 21.48 -5.19 27.45
C PRO A 139 22.35 -4.03 26.95
N ASP A 140 23.62 -4.30 26.64
CA ASP A 140 24.57 -3.30 26.13
C ASP A 140 24.21 -2.85 24.71
N ASN A 141 23.81 -3.77 23.82
CA ASN A 141 23.57 -3.48 22.41
C ASN A 141 22.13 -3.04 22.12
N ARG A 142 21.12 -3.60 22.79
CA ARG A 142 19.69 -3.35 22.50
C ARG A 142 19.23 -1.89 22.65
N SER A 143 20.02 -1.07 23.36
CA SER A 143 19.71 0.34 23.62
C SER A 143 20.27 1.30 22.56
N LEU A 144 21.06 0.78 21.62
CA LEU A 144 21.70 1.60 20.59
C LEU A 144 20.69 2.10 19.54
N PRO A 145 20.87 3.32 19.03
CA PRO A 145 19.95 3.89 18.04
C PRO A 145 20.05 3.13 16.71
N THR A 146 18.96 3.13 15.95
CA THR A 146 18.96 2.61 14.58
C THR A 146 19.58 3.65 13.64
N PRO A 147 20.62 3.30 12.86
CA PRO A 147 21.24 4.24 11.95
C PRO A 147 20.38 4.41 10.69
N ARG A 148 20.30 5.65 10.20
CA ARG A 148 19.46 6.01 9.03
C ARG A 148 19.90 5.31 7.76
N VAL A 149 21.18 4.92 7.64
CA VAL A 149 21.73 4.20 6.48
C VAL A 149 21.08 2.84 6.25
N PHE A 150 20.38 2.27 7.25
CA PHE A 150 19.60 1.04 7.08
C PHE A 150 18.10 1.27 6.94
N GLN A 151 17.67 2.52 6.78
CA GLN A 151 16.27 2.88 6.66
C GLN A 151 15.99 3.61 5.35
N CYS A 152 14.88 3.26 4.70
CA CYS A 152 14.37 4.03 3.58
C CYS A 152 13.67 5.28 4.13
N ASP A 153 14.20 6.47 3.82
CA ASP A 153 13.66 7.75 4.26
C ASP A 153 12.18 7.93 3.88
N TRP A 154 11.77 7.41 2.72
CA TRP A 154 10.37 7.51 2.29
C TRP A 154 9.45 6.68 3.18
N THR A 155 9.80 5.41 3.44
CA THR A 155 9.03 4.55 4.32
C THR A 155 8.92 5.14 5.73
N VAL A 156 10.02 5.70 6.26
CA VAL A 156 10.03 6.40 7.55
C VAL A 156 9.08 7.61 7.56
N ARG A 157 9.00 8.36 6.45
CA ARG A 157 8.07 9.51 6.33
C ARG A 157 6.61 9.08 6.23
N THR A 158 6.32 7.94 5.63
CA THR A 158 4.95 7.46 5.42
C THR A 158 4.41 6.64 6.57
N GLU A 159 5.25 5.82 7.21
CA GLU A 159 4.85 4.84 8.24
C GLU A 159 5.40 5.17 9.64
N GLY A 160 6.36 6.09 9.73
CA GLY A 160 7.06 6.42 10.96
C GLY A 160 8.40 5.70 11.09
N SER A 161 9.24 6.18 12.01
CA SER A 161 10.53 5.55 12.31
C SER A 161 10.32 4.34 13.24
N SER A 162 10.96 3.22 12.91
CA SER A 162 11.02 2.02 13.74
C SER A 162 12.48 1.72 14.11
N ALA A 163 12.70 0.69 14.93
CA ALA A 163 14.04 0.12 15.15
C ALA A 163 14.44 -0.91 14.07
N THR A 164 13.65 -1.01 13.00
CA THR A 164 13.81 -2.05 11.97
C THR A 164 14.51 -1.51 10.73
N THR A 165 15.15 -2.42 10.00
CA THR A 165 15.81 -2.14 8.72
C THR A 165 14.83 -2.23 7.55
N HIS A 166 15.07 -1.47 6.50
CA HIS A 166 14.36 -1.59 5.23
C HIS A 166 15.17 -2.31 4.15
N TYR A 167 16.44 -2.61 4.44
CA TYR A 167 17.36 -3.23 3.49
C TYR A 167 17.80 -4.58 4.05
N VAL A 168 17.50 -5.65 3.31
CA VAL A 168 17.65 -7.04 3.75
C VAL A 168 18.35 -7.90 2.71
N ALA A 169 19.11 -8.87 3.17
CA ALA A 169 19.72 -9.89 2.34
C ALA A 169 18.69 -11.00 2.01
N VAL A 170 18.88 -11.66 0.87
CA VAL A 170 18.20 -12.92 0.56
C VAL A 170 19.21 -14.04 0.77
N THR A 171 18.98 -14.83 1.80
CA THR A 171 19.91 -15.83 2.34
C THR A 171 19.55 -17.25 1.89
N GLY A 172 20.58 -18.05 1.67
CA GLY A 172 20.46 -19.45 1.25
C GLY A 172 21.81 -20.02 0.77
N PRO A 173 21.95 -21.35 0.69
CA PRO A 173 23.22 -22.00 0.36
C PRO A 173 23.82 -21.58 -1.01
N GLU A 174 22.97 -21.43 -2.03
CA GLU A 174 23.38 -21.03 -3.39
C GLU A 174 23.27 -19.51 -3.62
N THR A 175 23.12 -18.72 -2.55
CA THR A 175 23.05 -17.26 -2.65
C THR A 175 24.38 -16.64 -2.27
N MET A 176 24.54 -15.35 -2.52
CA MET A 176 25.70 -14.63 -1.99
C MET A 176 25.71 -14.47 -0.47
N TRP A 177 24.68 -14.94 0.22
CA TRP A 177 24.54 -14.93 1.66
C TRP A 177 24.32 -16.36 2.21
N PRO A 178 25.35 -17.23 2.20
CA PRO A 178 25.25 -18.63 2.64
C PRO A 178 25.15 -18.80 4.16
N GLY A 179 24.86 -17.72 4.90
CA GLY A 179 24.73 -17.72 6.35
C GLY A 179 25.97 -17.18 7.04
N LYS A 180 26.65 -18.03 7.82
CA LYS A 180 27.87 -17.65 8.56
C LYS A 180 29.12 -17.56 7.67
N ASP A 181 29.06 -18.20 6.50
CA ASP A 181 30.18 -18.25 5.57
C ASP A 181 30.16 -17.00 4.68
N ALA A 182 31.35 -16.57 4.24
CA ALA A 182 31.54 -15.43 3.36
C ALA A 182 31.88 -15.93 1.96
N ILE A 183 31.47 -15.19 0.94
CA ILE A 183 31.80 -15.51 -0.46
C ILE A 183 32.69 -14.42 -1.06
N ARG A 184 33.47 -14.78 -2.06
CA ARG A 184 34.32 -13.86 -2.81
C ARG A 184 33.61 -13.42 -4.08
N ARG A 185 34.06 -12.30 -4.66
CA ARG A 185 33.60 -11.84 -5.97
C ARG A 185 33.77 -12.92 -7.05
N GLU A 186 34.82 -13.72 -6.95
CA GLU A 186 35.12 -14.81 -7.89
C GLU A 186 34.16 -16.00 -7.80
N ASP A 187 33.46 -16.16 -6.67
CA ASP A 187 32.50 -17.24 -6.44
C ASP A 187 31.12 -16.92 -7.06
N ILE A 188 30.94 -15.69 -7.59
CA ILE A 188 29.71 -15.24 -8.26
C ILE A 188 29.84 -15.52 -9.77
N HIS A 189 29.44 -16.73 -10.18
CA HIS A 189 29.61 -17.25 -11.54
C HIS A 189 28.55 -16.75 -12.53
N ASP A 190 27.35 -16.40 -12.06
CA ASP A 190 26.28 -15.85 -12.92
C ASP A 190 26.52 -14.39 -13.34
N GLY A 191 27.49 -13.74 -12.70
CA GLY A 191 27.92 -12.38 -12.98
C GLY A 191 27.35 -11.34 -12.00
N LEU A 192 28.19 -10.37 -11.62
CA LEU A 192 27.87 -9.39 -10.58
C LEU A 192 26.63 -8.53 -10.89
N SER A 193 26.42 -8.20 -12.15
CA SER A 193 25.27 -7.41 -12.61
C SER A 193 23.96 -8.21 -12.68
N ARG A 194 23.98 -9.50 -12.31
CA ARG A 194 22.83 -10.42 -12.38
C ARG A 194 22.49 -11.06 -11.04
N THR A 195 23.35 -10.88 -10.03
CA THR A 195 23.15 -11.43 -8.69
C THR A 195 22.67 -10.35 -7.73
N VAL A 196 21.57 -10.63 -7.02
CA VAL A 196 21.00 -9.79 -5.96
C VAL A 196 21.92 -9.79 -4.76
N MET A 197 22.25 -8.58 -4.31
CA MET A 197 22.99 -8.32 -3.08
C MET A 197 22.10 -7.94 -1.92
N VAL A 198 21.27 -6.92 -2.08
CA VAL A 198 20.36 -6.46 -1.01
C VAL A 198 19.04 -6.05 -1.64
N VAL A 199 17.93 -6.34 -0.99
CA VAL A 199 16.59 -5.94 -1.42
C VAL A 199 15.98 -4.96 -0.43
N GLU A 200 15.22 -4.01 -0.95
CA GLU A 200 14.36 -3.15 -0.15
C GLU A 200 13.05 -3.88 0.20
N ILE A 201 12.67 -3.81 1.48
CA ILE A 201 11.41 -4.34 2.01
C ILE A 201 10.77 -3.34 2.97
N LYS A 202 9.46 -3.11 2.79
CA LYS A 202 8.63 -2.45 3.81
C LYS A 202 8.20 -3.45 4.88
N GLY A 203 8.16 -3.01 6.14
CA GLY A 203 7.68 -3.84 7.26
C GLY A 203 8.48 -5.14 7.44
N SER A 204 9.82 -5.06 7.45
CA SER A 204 10.68 -6.24 7.59
C SER A 204 10.57 -6.93 8.96
N ASP A 205 10.16 -6.18 9.99
CA ASP A 205 10.19 -6.57 11.40
C ASP A 205 11.57 -7.10 11.87
N ILE A 206 12.65 -6.73 11.17
CA ILE A 206 14.03 -7.14 11.48
C ILE A 206 14.76 -5.98 12.11
N HIS A 207 15.26 -6.18 13.33
CA HIS A 207 16.13 -5.20 13.95
C HIS A 207 17.47 -5.16 13.20
N TRP A 208 18.04 -3.97 12.97
CA TRP A 208 19.20 -3.82 12.07
C TRP A 208 20.44 -4.62 12.51
N MET A 209 20.67 -4.85 13.81
CA MET A 209 21.75 -5.73 14.29
C MET A 209 21.40 -7.21 14.34
N GLU A 210 20.12 -7.57 14.25
CA GLU A 210 19.66 -8.95 14.41
C GLU A 210 20.25 -9.84 13.30
N PRO A 211 20.86 -11.00 13.62
CA PRO A 211 21.47 -11.93 12.67
C PRO A 211 20.38 -12.74 11.92
N ARG A 212 19.39 -12.04 11.37
CA ARG A 212 18.27 -12.57 10.62
C ARG A 212 18.05 -11.72 9.39
N ASP A 213 17.82 -12.40 8.29
CA ASP A 213 17.43 -11.83 7.01
C ASP A 213 16.40 -12.76 6.35
N LEU A 214 16.04 -12.52 5.10
CA LEU A 214 15.05 -13.35 4.42
C LEU A 214 15.68 -14.65 3.97
N LYS A 215 15.05 -15.79 4.26
CA LYS A 215 15.46 -17.06 3.66
C LYS A 215 14.80 -17.19 2.30
N LEU A 216 15.59 -17.49 1.26
CA LEU A 216 15.09 -17.65 -0.11
C LEU A 216 13.93 -18.65 -0.15
N ALA A 217 14.08 -19.80 0.51
CA ALA A 217 13.02 -20.82 0.59
C ALA A 217 11.70 -20.29 1.17
N ASP A 218 11.75 -19.44 2.21
CA ASP A 218 10.56 -18.88 2.85
C ASP A 218 9.86 -17.84 1.96
N VAL A 219 10.66 -17.02 1.26
CA VAL A 219 10.16 -16.05 0.28
C VAL A 219 9.47 -16.78 -0.87
N LEU A 220 10.11 -17.83 -1.39
CA LEU A 220 9.57 -18.64 -2.47
C LEU A 220 8.37 -19.50 -2.04
N ALA A 221 8.18 -19.80 -0.76
CA ALA A 221 7.03 -20.58 -0.27
C ALA A 221 5.75 -19.75 -0.07
N LYS A 222 5.86 -18.49 0.39
CA LYS A 222 4.71 -17.69 0.89
C LYS A 222 3.83 -17.04 -0.18
N ASP A 223 4.31 -16.89 -1.40
CA ASP A 223 3.51 -16.32 -2.49
C ASP A 223 2.51 -17.30 -3.16
N ARG A 224 1.52 -16.80 -3.86
CA ARG A 224 0.69 -17.62 -4.78
C ARG A 224 0.50 -16.88 -6.10
N GLY A 225 1.58 -16.24 -6.58
CA GLY A 225 1.55 -15.37 -7.76
C GLY A 225 2.88 -14.64 -8.00
N ARG A 226 2.98 -13.37 -7.58
CA ARG A 226 4.17 -12.50 -7.78
C ARG A 226 4.85 -12.24 -6.45
N SER A 227 6.19 -12.26 -6.43
CA SER A 227 6.99 -12.04 -5.22
C SER A 227 6.58 -10.73 -4.52
N ARG A 228 6.32 -10.79 -3.21
CA ARG A 228 6.23 -9.61 -2.32
C ARG A 228 7.60 -8.97 -2.02
N VAL A 229 8.66 -9.49 -2.64
CA VAL A 229 10.04 -9.06 -2.48
C VAL A 229 10.62 -8.73 -3.85
N PRO A 230 11.21 -7.54 -4.05
CA PRO A 230 11.29 -6.41 -3.11
C PRO A 230 9.93 -5.72 -2.91
N SER A 231 9.80 -4.94 -1.84
CA SER A 231 8.60 -4.13 -1.59
C SER A 231 8.94 -2.79 -0.94
N SER A 232 8.13 -1.77 -1.21
CA SER A 232 8.29 -0.45 -0.62
C SER A 232 6.98 0.30 -0.53
N CYS A 233 7.02 1.47 0.11
CA CYS A 233 5.93 2.45 0.14
C CYS A 233 6.05 3.49 -0.98
N HIS A 234 6.93 3.26 -1.95
CA HIS A 234 7.10 4.14 -3.11
C HIS A 234 5.81 4.15 -3.92
N SER A 235 5.05 5.24 -3.81
CA SER A 235 3.98 5.52 -4.77
C SER A 235 4.65 5.88 -6.08
N THR A 236 4.32 5.20 -7.18
CA THR A 236 4.91 5.46 -8.51
C THR A 236 4.44 6.79 -9.13
N GLY A 237 4.04 7.76 -8.30
CA GLY A 237 3.67 9.12 -8.70
C GLY A 237 2.31 9.24 -9.36
N SER A 238 1.54 8.16 -9.48
CA SER A 238 0.18 8.20 -9.99
C SER A 238 -0.72 7.55 -8.95
N ARG A 239 -1.48 8.36 -8.20
CA ARG A 239 -2.74 7.83 -7.68
C ARG A 239 -3.50 7.34 -8.91
N PRO A 240 -3.88 6.06 -8.99
CA PRO A 240 -4.74 5.64 -10.07
C PRO A 240 -5.96 6.57 -10.06
N GLY A 241 -6.32 7.12 -11.22
CA GLY A 241 -7.61 7.82 -11.33
C GLY A 241 -8.70 6.92 -10.75
N PHE A 242 -9.79 7.50 -10.23
CA PHE A 242 -10.81 6.78 -9.46
C PHE A 242 -11.20 5.40 -10.04
N TRP A 243 -11.24 5.24 -11.36
CA TRP A 243 -11.61 4.01 -12.05
C TRP A 243 -10.56 2.90 -12.09
N TYR A 244 -9.33 3.18 -11.68
CA TYR A 244 -8.21 2.25 -11.81
C TYR A 244 -7.78 1.70 -10.44
N ARG A 245 -7.26 0.47 -10.44
CA ARG A 245 -6.59 -0.13 -9.29
C ARG A 245 -5.24 0.53 -9.06
N GLU A 246 -4.81 0.53 -7.80
CA GLU A 246 -3.44 0.92 -7.46
C GLU A 246 -2.46 -0.04 -8.13
N ALA A 247 -1.50 0.52 -8.86
CA ALA A 247 -0.43 -0.28 -9.43
C ALA A 247 0.34 -0.96 -8.30
N PRO A 248 0.75 -2.23 -8.46
CA PRO A 248 1.54 -2.91 -7.44
C PRO A 248 2.82 -2.11 -7.16
N THR A 249 3.09 -1.83 -5.88
CA THR A 249 4.35 -1.22 -5.45
C THR A 249 5.44 -2.29 -5.46
N SER A 250 6.60 -1.97 -6.02
CA SER A 250 7.81 -2.78 -5.91
C SER A 250 8.77 -2.16 -4.90
N GLY A 251 9.98 -2.69 -4.76
CA GLY A 251 11.08 -2.05 -4.04
C GLY A 251 12.35 -2.08 -4.88
N HIS A 252 13.40 -1.42 -4.41
CA HIS A 252 14.69 -1.46 -5.07
C HIS A 252 15.42 -2.78 -4.81
N ILE A 253 16.24 -3.20 -5.77
CA ILE A 253 17.19 -4.30 -5.68
C ILE A 253 18.58 -3.72 -5.95
N LEU A 254 19.51 -3.94 -5.02
CA LEU A 254 20.93 -3.73 -5.21
C LEU A 254 21.55 -5.01 -5.77
N LEU A 255 22.23 -4.90 -6.90
CA LEU A 255 22.99 -5.97 -7.53
C LEU A 255 24.44 -5.99 -7.02
N ALA A 256 25.14 -7.11 -7.23
CA ALA A 256 26.50 -7.29 -6.73
C ALA A 256 27.56 -6.40 -7.42
N ASP A 257 27.24 -5.83 -8.58
CA ASP A 257 28.06 -4.80 -9.24
C ASP A 257 27.84 -3.37 -8.69
N GLY A 258 26.85 -3.19 -7.79
CA GLY A 258 26.49 -1.90 -7.21
C GLY A 258 25.44 -1.12 -8.00
N GLU A 259 24.88 -1.68 -9.07
CA GLU A 259 23.69 -1.12 -9.73
C GLU A 259 22.44 -1.32 -8.85
N VAL A 260 21.54 -0.34 -8.87
CA VAL A 260 20.26 -0.42 -8.17
C VAL A 260 19.14 -0.33 -9.18
N VAL A 261 18.34 -1.40 -9.26
CA VAL A 261 17.21 -1.53 -10.18
C VAL A 261 15.89 -1.46 -9.41
N TYR A 262 14.85 -0.92 -10.05
CA TYR A 262 13.49 -0.89 -9.53
C TYR A 262 12.57 -1.70 -10.47
N PRO A 263 12.41 -3.01 -10.25
CA PRO A 263 11.61 -3.85 -11.13
C PRO A 263 10.13 -3.51 -10.96
N LEU A 264 9.45 -3.10 -12.04
CA LEU A 264 8.01 -2.83 -12.02
C LEU A 264 7.35 -3.47 -13.24
N PRO A 265 6.55 -4.55 -13.08
CA PRO A 265 6.13 -5.19 -11.82
C PRO A 265 7.28 -5.82 -11.01
N PRO A 266 7.02 -6.13 -9.71
CA PRO A 266 7.93 -6.97 -8.93
C PRO A 266 8.23 -8.29 -9.65
N PRO A 267 9.44 -8.86 -9.45
CA PRO A 267 9.86 -10.09 -10.10
C PRO A 267 8.94 -11.27 -9.74
N THR A 268 8.84 -12.24 -10.64
CA THR A 268 8.23 -13.53 -10.30
C THR A 268 9.11 -14.30 -9.31
N ARG A 269 8.61 -15.44 -8.83
CA ARG A 269 9.36 -16.30 -7.91
C ARG A 269 10.58 -16.89 -8.59
N GLU A 270 10.42 -17.33 -9.82
CA GLU A 270 11.46 -17.91 -10.65
C GLU A 270 12.53 -16.85 -10.96
N GLU A 271 12.10 -15.63 -11.26
CA GLU A 271 13.01 -14.50 -11.46
C GLU A 271 13.77 -14.15 -10.19
N LEU A 272 13.11 -14.04 -9.04
CA LEU A 272 13.79 -13.76 -7.78
C LEU A 272 14.73 -14.90 -7.36
N ALA A 273 14.35 -16.15 -7.60
CA ALA A 273 15.21 -17.30 -7.35
C ALA A 273 16.47 -17.22 -8.22
N ALA A 274 16.30 -16.95 -9.52
CA ALA A 274 17.40 -16.82 -10.45
C ALA A 274 18.35 -15.69 -10.06
N LEU A 275 17.79 -14.50 -9.77
CA LEU A 275 18.62 -13.38 -9.33
C LEU A 275 19.31 -13.61 -7.98
N SER A 276 18.76 -14.46 -7.11
CA SER A 276 19.37 -14.71 -5.80
C SER A 276 20.49 -15.74 -5.87
N SER A 277 20.58 -16.51 -6.96
CA SER A 277 21.61 -17.51 -7.18
C SER A 277 22.95 -16.86 -7.55
N VAL A 278 24.05 -17.55 -7.23
CA VAL A 278 25.40 -17.19 -7.67
C VAL A 278 25.90 -18.05 -8.83
N ASN A 279 25.24 -19.17 -9.15
CA ASN A 279 25.76 -20.20 -10.04
C ASN A 279 24.69 -21.04 -10.78
N ASP A 280 23.47 -20.56 -11.00
CA ASP A 280 22.43 -21.35 -11.67
C ASP A 280 22.47 -21.30 -13.21
N GLY A 281 23.25 -20.37 -13.78
CA GLY A 281 23.42 -20.20 -15.22
C GLY A 281 22.17 -19.68 -15.94
N ILE A 282 21.15 -19.19 -15.24
CA ILE A 282 19.92 -18.67 -15.84
C ILE A 282 20.19 -17.27 -16.40
N PRO A 283 20.00 -17.04 -17.72
CA PRO A 283 20.29 -15.77 -18.34
C PRO A 283 19.14 -14.76 -18.09
N LEU A 284 19.11 -14.18 -16.90
CA LEU A 284 18.18 -13.11 -16.54
C LEU A 284 18.93 -11.77 -16.44
N ASP A 285 18.48 -10.78 -17.22
CA ASP A 285 19.02 -9.42 -17.17
C ASP A 285 18.14 -8.54 -16.25
N PRO A 286 18.64 -8.08 -15.10
CA PRO A 286 17.87 -7.18 -14.22
C PRO A 286 17.49 -5.86 -14.88
N ALA A 287 18.26 -5.39 -15.87
CA ALA A 287 17.92 -4.19 -16.62
C ALA A 287 16.66 -4.40 -17.48
N GLU A 288 16.35 -5.63 -17.90
CA GLU A 288 15.06 -5.93 -18.53
C GLU A 288 13.91 -5.81 -17.54
N LEU A 289 14.09 -6.25 -16.28
CA LEU A 289 13.08 -6.10 -15.24
C LEU A 289 12.75 -4.63 -14.96
N GLY A 290 13.76 -3.76 -14.96
CA GLY A 290 13.57 -2.31 -14.82
C GLY A 290 12.93 -1.63 -16.05
N ARG A 291 13.09 -2.22 -17.25
CA ARG A 291 12.52 -1.73 -18.51
C ARG A 291 11.12 -2.26 -18.81
N ARG A 292 10.60 -3.21 -18.03
CA ARG A 292 9.23 -3.71 -18.19
C ARG A 292 8.26 -2.54 -18.19
N LYS A 293 7.43 -2.45 -19.23
CA LYS A 293 6.44 -1.38 -19.35
C LYS A 293 5.58 -1.38 -18.08
N ARG A 294 5.56 -0.22 -17.42
CA ARG A 294 4.66 0.10 -16.31
C ARG A 294 3.26 -0.42 -16.67
N ILE A 295 2.78 -1.40 -15.88
CA ILE A 295 1.53 -2.13 -16.11
C ILE A 295 0.43 -1.17 -16.58
N GLU A 296 -0.22 -1.52 -17.69
CA GLU A 296 -1.43 -0.85 -18.18
C GLU A 296 -2.43 -0.74 -17.03
N ARG A 297 -2.92 0.47 -16.75
CA ARG A 297 -3.79 0.73 -15.60
C ARG A 297 -4.99 -0.24 -15.60
N GLU A 298 -5.04 -1.15 -14.64
CA GLU A 298 -6.15 -2.10 -14.51
C GLU A 298 -7.39 -1.37 -14.00
N LEU A 299 -8.56 -1.62 -14.61
CA LEU A 299 -9.83 -1.09 -14.12
C LEU A 299 -10.21 -1.74 -12.78
N ASP A 300 -10.64 -0.92 -11.82
CA ASP A 300 -11.26 -1.39 -10.60
C ASP A 300 -12.76 -1.63 -10.85
N TRP A 301 -13.10 -2.86 -11.23
CA TRP A 301 -14.49 -3.24 -11.52
C TRP A 301 -15.46 -2.99 -10.36
N SER A 302 -14.98 -2.98 -9.11
CA SER A 302 -15.82 -2.64 -7.96
C SER A 302 -16.33 -1.20 -8.04
N ARG A 303 -15.48 -0.27 -8.51
CA ARG A 303 -15.83 1.14 -8.70
C ARG A 303 -16.61 1.37 -9.98
N VAL A 304 -16.21 0.72 -11.08
CA VAL A 304 -16.90 0.77 -12.37
C VAL A 304 -18.37 0.34 -12.26
N VAL A 305 -18.65 -0.74 -11.51
CA VAL A 305 -20.02 -1.24 -11.29
C VAL A 305 -20.68 -0.58 -10.09
N GLY A 306 -19.94 -0.31 -9.02
CA GLY A 306 -20.47 0.26 -7.79
C GLY A 306 -20.98 1.69 -7.95
N CYS A 307 -20.30 2.51 -8.75
CA CYS A 307 -20.69 3.90 -9.00
C CYS A 307 -22.11 4.03 -9.60
N PRO A 308 -22.46 3.37 -10.72
CA PRO A 308 -23.82 3.42 -11.24
C PRO A 308 -24.85 2.80 -10.28
N LEU A 309 -24.51 1.71 -9.57
CA LEU A 309 -25.42 1.10 -8.58
C LEU A 309 -25.73 2.04 -7.41
N PHE A 310 -24.75 2.81 -6.93
CA PHE A 310 -24.95 3.82 -5.90
C PHE A 310 -25.95 4.89 -6.35
N PHE A 311 -25.76 5.47 -7.55
CA PHE A 311 -26.67 6.50 -8.05
C PHE A 311 -28.07 5.96 -8.35
N LEU A 312 -28.19 4.75 -8.91
CA LEU A 312 -29.48 4.11 -9.17
C LEU A 312 -30.24 3.81 -7.88
N SER A 313 -29.57 3.25 -6.86
CA SER A 313 -30.19 2.96 -5.56
C SER A 313 -30.62 4.24 -4.84
N LEU A 314 -29.83 5.32 -4.95
CA LEU A 314 -30.19 6.62 -4.41
C LEU A 314 -31.46 7.18 -5.08
N ILE A 315 -31.54 7.13 -6.42
CA ILE A 315 -32.73 7.58 -7.17
C ILE A 315 -33.99 6.83 -6.73
N VAL A 316 -33.89 5.51 -6.54
CA VAL A 316 -35.03 4.69 -6.08
C VAL A 316 -35.44 5.04 -4.64
N LEU A 317 -34.47 5.27 -3.75
CA LEU A 317 -34.74 5.71 -2.37
C LEU A 317 -35.45 7.08 -2.36
N VAL A 318 -34.98 8.01 -3.19
CA VAL A 318 -35.54 9.37 -3.33
C VAL A 318 -36.97 9.35 -3.88
N SER A 319 -37.22 8.56 -4.94
CA SER A 319 -38.53 8.51 -5.61
C SER A 319 -39.62 7.97 -4.68
N ARG A 320 -39.29 6.97 -3.85
CA ARG A 320 -40.19 6.41 -2.82
C ARG A 320 -40.45 7.37 -1.65
N GLY A 321 -39.48 8.22 -1.31
CA GLY A 321 -39.68 9.27 -0.31
C GLY A 321 -40.61 10.40 -0.76
N SER A 322 -40.92 10.50 -2.06
CA SER A 322 -41.82 11.50 -2.64
C SER A 322 -43.28 11.04 -2.70
N THR A 323 -43.55 9.73 -2.73
CA THR A 323 -44.92 9.20 -2.89
C THR A 323 -45.72 9.17 -1.60
N ASN A 324 -45.06 9.23 -0.43
CA ASN A 324 -45.74 9.22 0.88
C ASN A 324 -46.24 10.58 1.36
N THR A 325 -45.99 11.67 0.63
CA THR A 325 -46.42 13.03 1.04
C THR A 325 -47.72 13.49 0.37
N SER A 326 -48.33 12.69 -0.51
CA SER A 326 -49.63 13.00 -1.10
C SER A 326 -50.81 12.40 -0.30
N ALA A 327 -50.87 12.67 1.00
CA ALA A 327 -52.17 12.62 1.67
C ALA A 327 -52.95 13.84 1.19
N ARG A 328 -53.86 13.65 0.22
CA ARG A 328 -54.78 14.71 -0.21
C ARG A 328 -55.49 15.25 1.05
N PRO A 329 -55.55 16.56 1.29
CA PRO A 329 -56.38 17.09 2.36
C PRO A 329 -57.83 16.68 2.06
N ILE A 330 -58.47 16.01 3.02
CA ILE A 330 -59.89 15.70 2.92
C ILE A 330 -60.62 17.05 2.91
N ASP A 331 -61.35 17.30 1.84
CA ASP A 331 -62.08 18.53 1.61
C ASP A 331 -63.13 18.73 2.74
N PRO A 332 -63.03 19.79 3.56
CA PRO A 332 -63.91 19.98 4.71
C PRO A 332 -65.39 20.19 4.33
N CYS A 333 -65.69 20.39 3.04
CA CYS A 333 -67.05 20.49 2.53
C CYS A 333 -67.85 19.16 2.65
N ILE A 334 -67.20 17.99 2.57
CA ILE A 334 -67.91 16.70 2.59
C ILE A 334 -68.42 16.33 3.99
N LEU A 335 -67.86 16.91 5.06
CA LEU A 335 -68.31 16.66 6.43
C LEU A 335 -69.49 17.53 6.87
N ARG A 336 -69.87 18.56 6.09
CA ARG A 336 -70.95 19.47 6.47
C ARG A 336 -72.34 18.99 6.04
N GLU A 337 -72.45 18.20 4.96
CA GLU A 337 -73.73 17.64 4.51
C GLU A 337 -74.25 16.50 5.41
N ARG A 338 -73.35 15.71 6.04
CA ARG A 338 -73.77 14.64 6.97
C ARG A 338 -74.26 15.11 8.34
N ARG A 339 -74.02 16.37 8.71
CA ARG A 339 -74.51 16.96 9.98
C ARG A 339 -75.83 17.71 9.85
N ALA A 340 -76.28 18.03 8.63
CA ALA A 340 -77.53 18.75 8.41
C ALA A 340 -78.77 17.83 8.34
N SER A 341 -78.60 16.51 8.12
CA SER A 341 -79.74 15.59 7.94
C SER A 341 -80.25 14.91 9.23
N ASN A 342 -79.61 15.10 10.39
CA ASN A 342 -79.87 14.30 11.60
C ASN A 342 -80.18 15.13 12.86
N GLY A 343 -80.93 16.23 12.75
CA GLY A 343 -81.36 16.94 13.96
C GLY A 343 -82.41 18.02 13.77
N SER A 344 -83.68 17.66 13.92
CA SER A 344 -84.63 18.44 14.72
C SER A 344 -85.87 17.60 15.10
N PRO A 345 -86.23 17.54 16.39
CA PRO A 345 -87.48 16.98 16.88
C PRO A 345 -88.56 18.08 16.91
N VAL A 346 -89.81 17.75 16.56
CA VAL A 346 -90.96 18.64 16.83
C VAL A 346 -92.05 17.87 17.57
N SER A 347 -92.51 18.53 18.63
CA SER A 347 -93.45 18.13 19.67
C SER A 347 -94.92 18.17 19.26
N ARG A 348 -95.68 17.22 19.84
CA ARG A 348 -97.07 17.26 20.37
C ARG A 348 -98.12 18.18 19.70
N HIS A 349 -99.23 17.55 19.31
CA HIS A 349 -100.54 17.75 19.96
C HIS A 349 -101.38 16.48 19.87
#